data_AF-A0A1G7DN32-F1
#
_entry.id   AF-A0A1G7DN32-F1
#
_cell.length_a   1.000
_cell.length_b   1.000
_cell.length_c   1.000
_cell.angle_alpha   90.00
_cell.angle_beta   90.00
_cell.angle_gamma   90.00
#
_symmetry.space_group_name_H-M   'P 1'
#
loop_
_entity.id
_entity.type
_entity.pdbx_description
1 polymer ?
#
loop_
_entity_poly.entity_id
_entity_poly.type
_entity_poly.pdbx_seq_one_letter_code
_entity_poly.pdbx_strand_id
1 'polypeptide(L)'
;MVLLAGLVAAVMAAAGLAFLAPTAANAAIDTNANYVLTSRHSGLVFDIDGASANDGAGLIQWNRTDAVNQQFRFVDAGGGYYRIQSRHSGKVLGLQNQNTADGATVVQETSTNATDQQWTVTESGGYASFVNRLSGKALDVWEWSTAAGGRISQYTATGGTNQQWSLTPVGGVQQPQPNDCASGPTQPPSIGGSLGAHDPALWAGCTGEPWFVYATGDGRFGGGTPPIFRSTNGGQTWQNVGTMWNAKPAWTTQQISGVDNLWAPEIHYDAAQGLYYLYYSASTFGSQRSAIGLATSPTLDPSAPGYGWSDKGVVFQSYNGNAYNAIDPNIIVDASGRHWMAFGSWWQGIHIVELAWPSGKPVSGATPIRLATKSGGIEAPSMTFHNGYYYLFTSIGTCCAGASSTYKITVGRSTSPTGPFIDASGVDMRNGGGTVLLGAYGSNVAAGGQSIHRGFTAYHSYGSNGGFALDIEQIQWNSAGWPVLNGS
;
A
#
# COMPACT_ATOMS: atom_id res chain seq x y z
N MET A 1 -72.91 -32.12 -36.42
CA MET A 1 -72.08 -32.98 -35.56
C MET A 1 -70.62 -32.62 -35.83
N VAL A 2 -69.94 -31.90 -34.93
CA VAL A 2 -68.94 -32.43 -33.95
C VAL A 2 -67.97 -33.43 -34.63
N LEU A 3 -66.64 -33.29 -34.70
CA LEU A 3 -65.64 -33.07 -33.65
C LEU A 3 -64.27 -32.64 -34.25
N LEU A 4 -63.55 -31.85 -33.45
CA LEU A 4 -62.12 -31.82 -33.11
C LEU A 4 -61.03 -32.44 -34.02
N ALA A 5 -59.98 -31.65 -34.26
CA ALA A 5 -58.60 -32.04 -33.96
C ALA A 5 -57.86 -30.85 -33.33
N GLY A 6 -57.45 -31.01 -32.06
CA GLY A 6 -56.83 -29.96 -31.25
C GLY A 6 -55.35 -29.75 -31.58
N LEU A 7 -54.93 -28.48 -31.60
CA LEU A 7 -53.53 -28.06 -31.65
C LEU A 7 -53.05 -27.78 -30.23
N VAL A 8 -51.99 -28.45 -29.79
CA VAL A 8 -51.30 -28.16 -28.53
C VAL A 8 -50.40 -26.95 -28.75
N ALA A 9 -50.70 -25.82 -28.11
CA ALA A 9 -49.80 -24.67 -28.02
C ALA A 9 -49.05 -24.72 -26.68
N ALA A 10 -47.73 -24.86 -26.75
CA ALA A 10 -46.84 -24.80 -25.60
C ALA A 10 -46.71 -23.34 -25.11
N VAL A 11 -47.01 -23.12 -23.83
CA VAL A 11 -46.79 -21.83 -23.15
C VAL A 11 -45.34 -21.80 -22.66
N MET A 12 -44.51 -20.93 -23.24
CA MET A 12 -43.20 -20.57 -22.70
C MET A 12 -43.36 -19.31 -21.84
N ALA A 13 -43.25 -19.47 -20.52
CA ALA A 13 -43.14 -18.35 -19.60
C ALA A 13 -41.69 -17.84 -19.61
N ALA A 14 -41.45 -16.68 -20.20
CA ALA A 14 -40.18 -15.97 -20.08
C ALA A 14 -40.16 -15.20 -18.75
N ALA A 15 -39.42 -15.71 -17.76
CA ALA A 15 -39.07 -14.97 -16.57
C ALA A 15 -37.98 -13.94 -16.93
N GLY A 16 -38.35 -12.66 -16.99
CA GLY A 16 -37.39 -11.56 -17.14
C GLY A 16 -36.57 -11.41 -15.86
N LEU A 17 -35.27 -11.73 -15.95
CA LEU A 17 -34.28 -11.34 -14.94
C LEU A 17 -34.06 -9.83 -15.06
N ALA A 18 -34.64 -9.07 -14.14
CA ALA A 18 -34.25 -7.68 -13.93
C ALA A 18 -32.85 -7.66 -13.31
N PHE A 19 -31.84 -7.28 -14.09
CA PHE A 19 -30.54 -6.91 -13.54
C PHE A 19 -30.72 -5.64 -12.71
N LEU A 20 -30.64 -5.76 -11.39
CA LEU A 20 -30.43 -4.60 -10.52
C LEU A 20 -29.03 -4.06 -10.83
N ALA A 21 -28.95 -2.92 -11.51
CA ALA A 21 -27.70 -2.17 -11.61
C ALA A 21 -27.22 -1.86 -10.18
N PRO A 22 -25.91 -1.99 -9.88
CA PRO A 22 -25.40 -1.62 -8.58
C PRO A 22 -25.74 -0.14 -8.31
N THR A 23 -26.45 0.12 -7.23
CA THR A 23 -26.76 1.48 -6.79
C THR A 23 -25.45 2.17 -6.43
N ALA A 24 -25.11 3.25 -7.13
CA ALA A 24 -23.95 4.05 -6.83
C ALA A 24 -24.06 4.57 -5.38
N ALA A 25 -23.03 4.32 -4.57
CA ALA A 25 -22.97 4.82 -3.20
C ALA A 25 -22.36 6.23 -3.21
N ASN A 26 -22.74 7.07 -2.24
CA ASN A 26 -22.03 8.33 -2.03
C ASN A 26 -20.56 8.03 -1.68
N ALA A 27 -19.65 8.70 -2.36
CA ALA A 27 -18.22 8.57 -2.10
C ALA A 27 -17.89 9.01 -0.66
N ALA A 28 -17.02 8.25 0.03
CA ALA A 28 -16.48 8.64 1.32
C ALA A 28 -15.38 9.70 1.13
N ILE A 29 -15.80 10.94 0.87
CA ILE A 29 -14.91 12.08 0.67
C ILE A 29 -14.39 12.60 2.01
N ASP A 30 -13.07 12.68 2.18
CA ASP A 30 -12.45 13.38 3.31
C ASP A 30 -12.33 14.87 2.98
N THR A 31 -13.20 15.68 3.58
CA THR A 31 -13.22 17.14 3.38
C THR A 31 -12.00 17.87 3.97
N ASN A 32 -11.15 17.18 4.74
CA ASN A 32 -9.90 17.74 5.25
C ASN A 32 -8.71 17.53 4.29
N ALA A 33 -8.88 16.68 3.28
CA ALA A 33 -7.84 16.40 2.29
C ALA A 33 -7.97 17.30 1.05
N ASN A 34 -6.84 17.54 0.38
CA ASN A 34 -6.83 17.97 -1.01
C ASN A 34 -6.64 16.73 -1.88
N TYR A 35 -7.01 16.77 -3.15
CA TYR A 35 -7.00 15.65 -4.08
C TYR A 35 -6.46 16.10 -5.44
N VAL A 36 -5.75 15.20 -6.11
CA VAL A 36 -5.54 15.23 -7.56
C VAL A 36 -6.60 14.33 -8.18
N LEU A 37 -7.35 14.86 -9.15
CA LEU A 37 -8.40 14.13 -9.85
C LEU A 37 -7.91 13.71 -11.23
N THR A 38 -7.74 12.41 -11.42
CA THR A 38 -7.23 11.82 -12.67
C THR A 38 -8.36 11.26 -13.50
N SER A 39 -8.51 11.72 -14.74
CA SER A 39 -9.46 11.17 -15.71
C SER A 39 -9.19 9.68 -15.95
N ARG A 40 -10.20 8.83 -15.81
CA ARG A 40 -10.10 7.40 -16.14
C ARG A 40 -9.86 7.19 -17.64
N HIS A 41 -10.36 8.11 -18.48
CA HIS A 41 -10.23 8.01 -19.93
C HIS A 41 -8.83 8.34 -20.44
N SER A 42 -8.25 9.47 -19.99
CA SER A 42 -7.00 10.00 -20.56
C SER A 42 -5.79 9.81 -19.66
N GLY A 43 -5.97 9.54 -18.36
CA GLY A 43 -4.89 9.56 -17.36
C GLY A 43 -4.37 10.96 -17.01
N LEU A 44 -4.92 12.02 -17.62
CA LEU A 44 -4.59 13.41 -17.31
C LEU A 44 -5.37 13.91 -16.10
N VAL A 45 -4.86 14.95 -15.46
CA VAL A 45 -5.42 15.46 -14.19
C VAL A 45 -6.17 16.77 -14.39
N PHE A 46 -7.13 17.05 -13.51
CA PHE A 46 -7.73 18.37 -13.41
C PHE A 46 -6.67 19.45 -13.24
N ASP A 47 -6.81 20.54 -13.98
CA ASP A 47 -5.91 21.68 -13.96
C ASP A 47 -6.71 22.97 -14.23
N ILE A 48 -6.46 24.01 -13.43
CA ILE A 48 -6.97 25.35 -13.73
C ILE A 48 -6.05 26.01 -14.75
N ASP A 49 -6.58 26.29 -15.94
CA ASP A 49 -5.81 26.76 -17.10
C ASP A 49 -4.92 27.98 -16.76
N GLY A 50 -3.66 27.86 -17.16
CA GLY A 50 -2.61 28.84 -16.88
C GLY A 50 -2.32 29.10 -15.40
N ALA A 51 -2.78 28.23 -14.49
CA ALA A 51 -2.81 28.48 -13.04
C ALA A 51 -3.43 29.84 -12.69
N SER A 52 -4.41 30.31 -13.48
CA SER A 52 -5.06 31.60 -13.26
C SER A 52 -5.75 31.63 -11.90
N ALA A 53 -5.75 32.78 -11.23
CA ALA A 53 -6.52 33.00 -10.01
C ALA A 53 -7.84 33.76 -10.28
N ASN A 54 -8.16 34.06 -11.54
CA ASN A 54 -9.35 34.83 -11.90
C ASN A 54 -10.61 33.97 -11.98
N ASP A 55 -11.74 34.61 -11.73
CA ASP A 55 -13.06 34.08 -12.07
C ASP A 55 -13.16 33.82 -13.59
N GLY A 56 -13.86 32.76 -13.98
CA GLY A 56 -14.01 32.35 -15.37
C GLY A 56 -12.82 31.58 -15.96
N ALA A 57 -11.76 31.32 -15.19
CA ALA A 57 -10.68 30.46 -15.68
C ALA A 57 -11.17 29.02 -15.87
N GLY A 58 -10.91 28.45 -17.05
CA GLY A 58 -11.39 27.12 -17.43
C GLY A 58 -10.75 26.01 -16.63
N LEU A 59 -11.55 25.00 -16.30
CA LEU A 59 -11.05 23.69 -15.90
C LEU A 59 -10.69 22.89 -17.16
N ILE A 60 -9.45 22.45 -17.22
CA ILE A 60 -8.92 21.61 -18.29
C ILE A 60 -8.34 20.32 -17.70
N GLN A 61 -7.97 19.38 -18.57
CA GLN A 61 -7.07 18.29 -18.22
C GLN A 61 -5.65 18.63 -18.65
N TRP A 62 -4.66 18.31 -17.81
CA TRP A 62 -3.25 18.55 -18.11
C TRP A 62 -2.36 17.41 -17.62
N ASN A 63 -1.10 17.42 -18.04
CA ASN A 63 -0.08 16.52 -17.51
C ASN A 63 0.07 16.77 -16.01
N ARG A 64 0.15 15.68 -15.23
CA ARG A 64 0.34 15.78 -13.79
C ARG A 64 1.72 16.38 -13.47
N THR A 65 1.70 17.50 -12.76
CA THR A 65 2.88 18.20 -12.22
C THR A 65 2.84 18.29 -10.70
N ASP A 66 1.72 17.88 -10.08
CA ASP A 66 1.42 18.08 -8.66
C ASP A 66 1.46 19.55 -8.21
N ALA A 67 1.41 20.50 -9.16
CA ALA A 67 1.29 21.92 -8.86
C ALA A 67 -0.02 22.23 -8.14
N VAL A 68 -0.05 23.32 -7.35
CA VAL A 68 -1.20 23.66 -6.49
C VAL A 68 -2.50 23.94 -7.27
N ASN A 69 -2.43 24.30 -8.55
CA ASN A 69 -3.58 24.49 -9.44
C ASN A 69 -4.19 23.15 -9.93
N GLN A 70 -3.52 22.02 -9.69
CA GLN A 70 -4.01 20.66 -9.96
C GLN A 70 -4.60 19.96 -8.72
N GLN A 71 -4.74 20.70 -7.63
CA GLN A 71 -5.13 20.15 -6.33
C GLN A 71 -6.45 20.77 -5.89
N PHE A 72 -7.39 19.94 -5.46
CA PHE A 72 -8.75 20.35 -5.14
C PHE A 72 -9.21 19.72 -3.83
N ARG A 73 -9.93 20.46 -3.00
CA ARG A 73 -10.61 19.90 -1.81
C ARG A 73 -12.11 19.99 -1.96
N PHE A 74 -12.81 19.12 -1.26
CA PHE A 74 -14.26 19.12 -1.23
C PHE A 74 -14.75 19.87 0.01
N VAL A 75 -15.59 20.87 -0.22
CA VAL A 75 -16.23 21.65 0.84
C VAL A 75 -17.69 21.25 0.90
N ASP A 76 -18.14 20.71 2.04
CA ASP A 76 -19.53 20.34 2.24
C ASP A 76 -20.48 21.52 1.97
N ALA A 77 -21.54 21.28 1.21
CA ALA A 77 -22.61 22.22 0.90
C ALA A 77 -23.97 21.77 1.47
N GLY A 78 -23.99 20.65 2.22
CA GLY A 78 -25.16 20.05 2.84
C GLY A 78 -25.96 19.16 1.88
N GLY A 79 -26.72 18.21 2.43
CA GLY A 79 -27.64 17.36 1.66
C GLY A 79 -26.96 16.42 0.65
N GLY A 80 -25.70 16.06 0.87
CA GLY A 80 -24.92 15.18 -0.01
C GLY A 80 -24.21 15.91 -1.17
N TYR A 81 -24.20 17.24 -1.16
CA TYR A 81 -23.53 18.05 -2.17
C TYR A 81 -22.22 18.64 -1.65
N TYR A 82 -21.27 18.81 -2.56
CA TYR A 82 -19.97 19.42 -2.30
C TYR A 82 -19.71 20.55 -3.28
N ARG A 83 -18.95 21.54 -2.84
CA ARG A 83 -18.23 22.47 -3.72
C ARG A 83 -16.81 21.96 -3.89
N ILE A 84 -16.34 21.87 -5.14
CA ILE A 84 -14.98 21.42 -5.44
C ILE A 84 -14.10 22.67 -5.50
N GLN A 85 -13.26 22.87 -4.49
CA GLN A 85 -12.46 24.08 -4.33
C GLN A 85 -11.01 23.87 -4.79
N SER A 86 -10.51 24.72 -5.68
CA SER A 86 -9.10 24.73 -6.06
C SER A 86 -8.23 25.17 -4.88
N ARG A 87 -7.16 24.41 -4.58
CA ARG A 87 -6.20 24.72 -3.52
C ARG A 87 -5.42 26.00 -3.82
N HIS A 88 -5.10 26.25 -5.09
CA HIS A 88 -4.35 27.42 -5.53
C HIS A 88 -5.09 28.73 -5.28
N SER A 89 -6.33 28.83 -5.73
CA SER A 89 -7.08 30.10 -5.75
C SER A 89 -8.10 30.24 -4.62
N GLY A 90 -8.48 29.14 -3.97
CA GLY A 90 -9.61 29.10 -3.04
C GLY A 90 -10.98 29.26 -3.73
N LYS A 91 -11.05 29.28 -5.05
CA LYS A 91 -12.30 29.35 -5.83
C LYS A 91 -12.89 27.96 -6.05
N VAL A 92 -14.17 27.89 -6.41
CA VAL A 92 -14.90 26.63 -6.58
C VAL A 92 -15.30 26.40 -8.03
N LEU A 93 -15.39 25.14 -8.43
CA LEU A 93 -15.85 24.77 -9.77
C LEU A 93 -17.35 25.02 -9.92
N GLY A 94 -17.72 25.72 -10.99
CA GLY A 94 -19.09 26.02 -11.36
C GLY A 94 -19.31 25.99 -12.87
N LEU A 95 -20.57 26.09 -13.28
CA LEU A 95 -20.94 26.16 -14.69
C LEU A 95 -20.82 27.61 -15.16
N GLN A 96 -20.05 27.84 -16.22
CA GLN A 96 -19.87 29.20 -16.75
C GLN A 96 -21.23 29.80 -17.13
N ASN A 97 -21.53 30.98 -16.57
CA ASN A 97 -22.83 31.66 -16.74
C ASN A 97 -24.05 30.81 -16.37
N GLN A 98 -23.90 29.83 -15.46
CA GLN A 98 -24.94 28.87 -15.07
C GLN A 98 -25.55 28.10 -16.25
N ASN A 99 -24.81 27.97 -17.35
CA ASN A 99 -25.29 27.31 -18.55
C ASN A 99 -25.49 25.82 -18.29
N THR A 100 -26.73 25.32 -18.44
CA THR A 100 -27.10 23.92 -18.18
C THR A 100 -27.06 23.03 -19.43
N ALA A 101 -26.60 23.55 -20.58
CA ALA A 101 -26.49 22.79 -21.81
C ALA A 101 -25.35 21.76 -21.77
N ASP A 102 -25.48 20.72 -22.59
CA ASP A 102 -24.37 19.81 -22.90
C ASP A 102 -23.22 20.60 -23.53
N GLY A 103 -22.00 20.35 -23.06
CA GLY A 103 -20.80 21.06 -23.51
C GLY A 103 -20.58 22.44 -22.92
N ALA A 104 -21.37 22.82 -21.91
CA ALA A 104 -21.07 24.01 -21.13
C ALA A 104 -19.73 23.85 -20.40
N THR A 105 -18.90 24.89 -20.45
CA THR A 105 -17.59 24.94 -19.82
C THR A 105 -17.73 24.95 -18.30
N VAL A 106 -16.87 24.19 -17.64
CA VAL A 106 -16.68 24.27 -16.19
C VAL A 106 -15.52 25.22 -15.92
N VAL A 107 -15.74 26.18 -15.03
CA VAL A 107 -14.79 27.24 -14.68
C VAL A 107 -14.62 27.28 -13.16
N GLN A 108 -13.53 27.88 -12.67
CA GLN A 108 -13.48 28.30 -11.29
C GLN A 108 -14.16 29.67 -11.11
N GLU A 109 -14.87 29.83 -10.01
CA GLU A 109 -15.58 31.06 -9.65
C GLU A 109 -15.49 31.31 -8.14
N THR A 110 -15.62 32.57 -7.75
CA THR A 110 -15.82 32.96 -6.36
C THR A 110 -17.02 32.21 -5.78
N SER A 111 -16.82 31.60 -4.60
CA SER A 111 -17.85 30.74 -4.04
C SER A 111 -19.03 31.57 -3.50
N THR A 112 -20.20 31.35 -4.09
CA THR A 112 -21.49 31.90 -3.66
C THR A 112 -22.38 30.83 -3.03
N ASN A 113 -21.93 29.57 -3.08
CA ASN A 113 -22.72 28.40 -2.71
C ASN A 113 -24.01 28.24 -3.55
N ALA A 114 -24.01 28.79 -4.76
CA ALA A 114 -25.08 28.59 -5.73
C ALA A 114 -25.12 27.14 -6.22
N THR A 115 -26.28 26.69 -6.72
CA THR A 115 -26.49 25.30 -7.13
C THR A 115 -25.64 24.88 -8.34
N ASP A 116 -25.20 25.82 -9.19
CA ASP A 116 -24.26 25.53 -10.27
C ASP A 116 -22.84 25.21 -9.76
N GLN A 117 -22.51 25.58 -8.52
CA GLN A 117 -21.23 25.30 -7.87
C GLN A 117 -21.26 24.02 -7.02
N GLN A 118 -22.39 23.32 -6.98
CA GLN A 118 -22.62 22.17 -6.12
C GLN A 118 -22.68 20.88 -6.93
N TRP A 119 -21.99 19.86 -6.44
CA TRP A 119 -21.79 18.59 -7.11
C TRP A 119 -22.10 17.46 -6.15
N THR A 120 -22.86 16.46 -6.60
CA THR A 120 -22.87 15.15 -5.94
C THR A 120 -21.64 14.37 -6.34
N VAL A 121 -21.16 13.50 -5.45
CA VAL A 121 -20.04 12.59 -5.74
C VAL A 121 -20.50 11.17 -5.48
N THR A 122 -20.53 10.35 -6.52
CA THR A 122 -20.90 8.94 -6.44
C THR A 122 -19.72 8.07 -6.83
N GLU A 123 -19.45 6.99 -6.11
CA GLU A 123 -18.37 6.05 -6.42
C GLU A 123 -18.89 4.70 -6.88
N SER A 124 -18.26 4.15 -7.92
CA SER A 124 -18.50 2.80 -8.43
C SER A 124 -17.22 2.24 -9.05
N GLY A 125 -16.87 1.01 -8.69
CA GLY A 125 -15.69 0.32 -9.25
C GLY A 125 -14.35 1.04 -9.04
N GLY A 126 -14.22 1.81 -7.95
CA GLY A 126 -13.01 2.57 -7.62
C GLY A 126 -12.87 3.93 -8.34
N TYR A 127 -13.90 4.37 -9.06
CA TYR A 127 -13.93 5.68 -9.71
C TYR A 127 -15.11 6.50 -9.22
N ALA A 128 -14.88 7.79 -9.02
CA ALA A 128 -15.91 8.75 -8.72
C ALA A 128 -16.56 9.27 -10.01
N SER A 129 -17.82 9.69 -9.89
CA SER A 129 -18.51 10.54 -10.84
C SER A 129 -19.10 11.78 -10.15
N PHE A 130 -19.06 12.93 -10.83
CA PHE A 130 -19.54 14.21 -10.32
C PHE A 130 -20.76 14.67 -11.09
N VAL A 131 -21.91 14.85 -10.44
CA VAL A 131 -23.12 15.36 -11.08
C VAL A 131 -23.51 16.72 -10.49
N ASN A 132 -23.64 17.72 -11.36
CA ASN A 132 -23.98 19.08 -10.98
C ASN A 132 -25.42 19.17 -10.45
N ARG A 133 -25.63 19.91 -9.37
CA ARG A 133 -26.95 20.09 -8.75
C ARG A 133 -27.92 20.89 -9.60
N LEU A 134 -27.45 21.93 -10.29
CA LEU A 134 -28.30 22.77 -11.12
C LEU A 134 -28.77 22.04 -12.39
N SER A 135 -27.85 21.37 -13.10
CA SER A 135 -28.14 20.80 -14.42
C SER A 135 -28.49 19.32 -14.44
N GLY A 136 -28.14 18.57 -13.38
CA GLY A 136 -28.24 17.11 -13.34
C GLY A 136 -27.26 16.39 -14.26
N LYS A 137 -26.26 17.09 -14.81
CA LYS A 137 -25.27 16.56 -15.76
C LYS A 137 -23.95 16.23 -15.10
N ALA A 138 -23.24 15.26 -15.67
CA ALA A 138 -21.95 14.83 -15.17
C ALA A 138 -20.84 15.79 -15.64
N LEU A 139 -19.77 15.94 -14.85
CA LEU A 139 -18.49 16.42 -15.40
C LEU A 139 -18.07 15.52 -16.58
N ASP A 140 -17.36 16.06 -17.55
CA ASP A 140 -17.08 15.34 -18.79
C ASP A 140 -15.78 15.86 -19.41
N VAL A 141 -14.87 14.96 -19.76
CA VAL A 141 -13.74 15.30 -20.64
C VAL A 141 -14.31 15.52 -22.04
N TRP A 142 -14.41 16.79 -22.43
CA TRP A 142 -15.13 17.22 -23.62
C TRP A 142 -14.62 16.51 -24.87
N GLU A 143 -15.56 16.01 -25.68
CA GLU A 143 -15.29 15.29 -26.92
C GLU A 143 -14.30 14.11 -26.75
N TRP A 144 -14.24 13.51 -25.54
CA TRP A 144 -13.35 12.40 -25.23
C TRP A 144 -11.86 12.71 -25.51
N SER A 145 -11.47 13.97 -25.38
CA SER A 145 -10.11 14.41 -25.63
C SER A 145 -9.10 13.63 -24.77
N THR A 146 -7.97 13.25 -25.35
CA THR A 146 -6.80 12.72 -24.64
C THR A 146 -5.65 13.72 -24.60
N ALA A 147 -5.84 14.93 -25.14
CA ALA A 147 -4.82 15.95 -25.21
C ALA A 147 -4.75 16.77 -23.92
N ALA A 148 -3.54 17.13 -23.52
CA ALA A 148 -3.32 18.18 -22.53
C ALA A 148 -3.88 19.50 -23.06
N GLY A 149 -4.66 20.21 -22.23
CA GLY A 149 -5.45 21.36 -22.63
C GLY A 149 -6.89 21.00 -23.01
N GLY A 150 -7.25 19.72 -23.04
CA GLY A 150 -8.63 19.28 -23.25
C GLY A 150 -9.56 19.88 -22.20
N ARG A 151 -10.65 20.52 -22.65
CA ARG A 151 -11.61 21.19 -21.78
C ARG A 151 -12.39 20.17 -20.94
N ILE A 152 -12.60 20.47 -19.65
CA ILE A 152 -13.61 19.79 -18.84
C ILE A 152 -14.92 20.57 -18.97
N SER A 153 -15.97 19.87 -19.36
CA SER A 153 -17.33 20.39 -19.54
C SER A 153 -18.31 19.63 -18.66
N GLN A 154 -19.60 19.92 -18.81
CA GLN A 154 -20.64 18.98 -18.41
C GLN A 154 -21.30 18.31 -19.62
N TYR A 155 -21.80 17.10 -19.42
CA TYR A 155 -22.61 16.40 -20.41
C TYR A 155 -23.63 15.48 -19.72
N THR A 156 -24.68 15.11 -20.46
CA THR A 156 -25.61 14.06 -20.05
C THR A 156 -24.87 12.85 -19.46
N ALA A 157 -25.27 12.38 -18.29
CA ALA A 157 -24.59 11.28 -17.61
C ALA A 157 -24.75 9.98 -18.41
N THR A 158 -23.65 9.48 -18.97
CA THR A 158 -23.59 8.25 -19.75
C THR A 158 -22.94 7.10 -19.00
N GLY A 159 -22.18 7.41 -17.94
CA GLY A 159 -21.33 6.43 -17.25
C GLY A 159 -20.06 6.08 -18.02
N GLY A 160 -19.74 6.81 -19.09
CA GLY A 160 -18.52 6.65 -19.87
C GLY A 160 -17.26 6.93 -19.05
N THR A 161 -16.11 6.38 -19.48
CA THR A 161 -14.83 6.57 -18.79
C THR A 161 -14.35 8.02 -18.80
N ASN A 162 -14.84 8.85 -19.73
CA ASN A 162 -14.59 10.29 -19.79
C ASN A 162 -15.38 11.09 -18.73
N GLN A 163 -16.29 10.43 -18.00
CA GLN A 163 -17.09 10.98 -16.89
C GLN A 163 -16.75 10.29 -15.55
N GLN A 164 -15.53 9.76 -15.44
CA GLN A 164 -15.06 8.99 -14.29
C GLN A 164 -13.66 9.42 -13.90
N TRP A 165 -13.42 9.58 -12.60
CA TRP A 165 -12.17 10.11 -12.06
C TRP A 165 -11.67 9.27 -10.89
N SER A 166 -10.36 9.07 -10.85
CA SER A 166 -9.68 8.61 -9.64
C SER A 166 -9.34 9.80 -8.76
N LEU A 167 -9.62 9.71 -7.46
CA LEU A 167 -9.34 10.74 -6.47
C LEU A 167 -8.12 10.32 -5.65
N THR A 168 -6.99 10.99 -5.83
CA THR A 168 -5.76 10.73 -5.08
C THR A 168 -5.53 11.83 -4.06
N PRO A 169 -5.59 11.58 -2.74
CA PRO A 169 -5.31 12.60 -1.74
C PRO A 169 -3.90 13.19 -1.89
N VAL A 170 -3.78 14.51 -1.93
CA VAL A 170 -2.52 15.26 -1.86
C VAL A 170 -1.96 15.15 -0.46
N GLY A 171 -0.70 14.73 -0.35
CA GLY A 171 -0.09 14.45 0.94
C GLY A 171 -0.52 13.10 1.53
N GLY A 172 -1.57 12.48 0.98
CA GLY A 172 -1.64 11.03 0.95
C GLY A 172 -0.62 10.56 -0.07
N VAL A 173 0.57 10.17 0.39
CA VAL A 173 1.25 9.09 -0.32
C VAL A 173 0.20 8.01 -0.34
N GLN A 174 -0.40 7.64 -1.46
CA GLN A 174 -0.43 6.19 -1.69
C GLN A 174 0.99 5.77 -1.29
N GLN A 175 1.23 4.78 -0.43
CA GLN A 175 2.52 4.09 -0.57
C GLN A 175 2.69 3.99 -2.08
N PRO A 176 3.83 4.36 -2.67
CA PRO A 176 4.07 3.81 -3.97
C PRO A 176 3.95 2.28 -3.76
N GLN A 177 2.74 1.72 -3.95
CA GLN A 177 2.51 0.78 -5.00
C GLN A 177 3.27 1.44 -6.11
N PRO A 178 4.50 0.98 -6.37
CA PRO A 178 5.26 1.66 -7.37
C PRO A 178 4.34 1.67 -8.58
N ASN A 179 4.12 2.86 -9.12
CA ASN A 179 3.41 3.08 -10.36
C ASN A 179 4.24 2.51 -11.53
N ASP A 180 5.03 1.48 -11.24
CA ASP A 180 5.86 0.65 -12.10
C ASP A 180 5.06 -0.54 -12.65
N CYS A 181 3.95 -0.91 -12.02
CA CYS A 181 3.05 -1.91 -12.58
C CYS A 181 2.01 -1.28 -13.49
N ALA A 182 2.05 -1.63 -14.77
CA ALA A 182 0.91 -1.45 -15.67
C ALA A 182 -0.33 -2.25 -15.19
N SER A 183 -0.08 -3.40 -14.54
CA SER A 183 -1.09 -4.23 -13.87
C SER A 183 -0.51 -4.81 -12.59
N GLY A 184 -1.15 -4.52 -11.46
CA GLY A 184 -0.72 -5.01 -10.14
C GLY A 184 -0.99 -6.50 -9.94
N PRO A 185 -0.25 -7.15 -9.03
CA PRO A 185 -0.45 -8.56 -8.70
C PRO A 185 -1.86 -8.85 -8.15
N THR A 186 -2.33 -10.08 -8.36
CA THR A 186 -3.58 -10.61 -7.79
C THR A 186 -3.30 -11.69 -6.75
N GLN A 187 -4.25 -11.91 -5.85
CA GLN A 187 -4.14 -12.97 -4.82
C GLN A 187 -3.97 -14.35 -5.48
N PRO A 188 -2.90 -15.11 -5.13
CA PRO A 188 -2.80 -16.49 -5.55
C PRO A 188 -3.95 -17.30 -4.92
N PRO A 189 -4.61 -18.20 -5.67
CA PRO A 189 -5.68 -19.04 -5.13
C PRO A 189 -5.18 -20.01 -4.04
N SER A 190 -3.90 -20.38 -4.11
CA SER A 190 -3.19 -21.20 -3.13
C SER A 190 -1.69 -21.06 -3.37
N ILE A 191 -0.88 -21.31 -2.34
CA ILE A 191 0.58 -21.38 -2.48
C ILE A 191 1.11 -22.80 -2.21
N GLY A 192 2.22 -23.16 -2.87
CA GLY A 192 2.84 -24.48 -2.73
C GLY A 192 4.31 -24.50 -3.15
N GLY A 193 4.95 -25.67 -3.03
CA GLY A 193 6.36 -25.86 -3.37
C GLY A 193 7.29 -25.67 -2.16
N SER A 194 8.40 -24.97 -2.36
CA SER A 194 9.40 -24.69 -1.32
C SER A 194 8.92 -23.53 -0.43
N LEU A 195 8.26 -23.86 0.68
CA LEU A 195 7.67 -22.88 1.59
C LEU A 195 8.45 -22.69 2.90
N GLY A 196 9.64 -23.27 3.07
CA GLY A 196 10.42 -23.16 4.31
C GLY A 196 11.08 -21.79 4.52
N ALA A 197 10.30 -20.70 4.59
CA ALA A 197 10.78 -19.34 4.82
C ALA A 197 10.39 -18.86 6.24
N HIS A 198 11.38 -18.37 6.98
CA HIS A 198 11.20 -17.70 8.27
C HIS A 198 11.54 -16.22 8.09
N ASP A 199 10.73 -15.32 8.65
CA ASP A 199 10.80 -13.86 8.43
C ASP A 199 10.91 -13.48 6.94
N PRO A 200 9.88 -13.77 6.12
CA PRO A 200 9.95 -13.50 4.69
C PRO A 200 9.97 -12.00 4.37
N ALA A 201 10.83 -11.61 3.44
CA ALA A 201 10.83 -10.33 2.73
C ALA A 201 10.25 -10.52 1.33
N LEU A 202 9.01 -10.09 1.14
CA LEU A 202 8.27 -10.28 -0.11
C LEU A 202 8.59 -9.20 -1.14
N TRP A 203 8.86 -9.64 -2.36
CA TRP A 203 8.71 -8.84 -3.57
C TRP A 203 7.65 -9.48 -4.47
N ALA A 204 6.41 -9.00 -4.37
CA ALA A 204 5.32 -9.42 -5.24
C ALA A 204 5.47 -8.75 -6.62
N GLY A 205 5.90 -9.49 -7.63
CA GLY A 205 6.08 -9.00 -9.01
C GLY A 205 4.77 -8.48 -9.63
N CYS A 206 4.87 -7.62 -10.64
CA CYS A 206 3.71 -7.18 -11.40
C CYS A 206 3.09 -8.38 -12.14
N THR A 207 1.90 -8.22 -12.72
CA THR A 207 1.29 -9.27 -13.55
C THR A 207 2.26 -9.70 -14.67
N GLY A 208 2.61 -10.99 -14.69
CA GLY A 208 3.56 -11.57 -15.65
C GLY A 208 5.03 -11.57 -15.20
N GLU A 209 5.37 -10.87 -14.11
CA GLU A 209 6.73 -10.83 -13.56
C GLU A 209 6.91 -11.82 -12.42
N PRO A 210 8.13 -12.34 -12.20
CA PRO A 210 8.41 -13.24 -11.09
C PRO A 210 8.27 -12.54 -9.74
N TRP A 211 7.84 -13.32 -8.75
CA TRP A 211 7.82 -12.95 -7.34
C TRP A 211 9.03 -13.53 -6.64
N PHE A 212 9.51 -12.84 -5.62
CA PHE A 212 10.64 -13.28 -4.79
C PHE A 212 10.29 -13.20 -3.32
N VAL A 213 10.84 -14.13 -2.54
CA VAL A 213 10.92 -14.05 -1.09
C VAL A 213 12.37 -14.28 -0.71
N TYR A 214 12.91 -13.36 0.08
CA TYR A 214 14.15 -13.59 0.83
C TYR A 214 13.76 -13.90 2.26
N ALA A 215 14.55 -14.69 2.99
CA ALA A 215 14.18 -15.11 4.34
C ALA A 215 15.38 -15.13 5.28
N THR A 216 15.14 -15.34 6.57
CA THR A 216 16.18 -15.66 7.55
C THR A 216 16.99 -16.86 7.07
N GLY A 217 18.32 -16.72 7.09
CA GLY A 217 19.27 -17.74 6.63
C GLY A 217 19.36 -18.95 7.55
N ASP A 218 20.19 -19.92 7.17
CA ASP A 218 20.49 -21.12 7.97
C ASP A 218 21.99 -21.39 7.89
N GLY A 219 22.69 -21.47 9.03
CA GLY A 219 24.14 -21.64 9.07
C GLY A 219 24.66 -22.87 8.33
N ARG A 220 23.79 -23.85 8.04
CA ARG A 220 24.12 -25.06 7.27
C ARG A 220 24.21 -24.81 5.76
N PHE A 221 23.70 -23.69 5.24
CA PHE A 221 23.60 -23.41 3.81
C PHE A 221 24.06 -21.99 3.47
N GLY A 222 24.77 -21.82 2.33
CA GLY A 222 25.13 -20.50 1.80
C GLY A 222 25.87 -19.57 2.77
N GLY A 223 26.60 -20.14 3.74
CA GLY A 223 27.30 -19.40 4.79
C GLY A 223 26.37 -18.69 5.80
N GLY A 224 25.10 -19.11 5.89
CA GLY A 224 24.08 -18.48 6.73
C GLY A 224 23.42 -17.26 6.10
N THR A 225 23.56 -17.05 4.80
CA THR A 225 22.98 -15.88 4.12
C THR A 225 21.53 -16.12 3.69
N PRO A 226 20.74 -15.06 3.46
CA PRO A 226 19.34 -15.19 3.07
C PRO A 226 19.13 -16.12 1.86
N PRO A 227 18.30 -17.17 1.99
CA PRO A 227 17.85 -17.95 0.85
C PRO A 227 16.90 -17.12 -0.03
N ILE A 228 16.80 -17.52 -1.29
CA ILE A 228 15.96 -16.91 -2.31
C ILE A 228 14.92 -17.93 -2.73
N PHE A 229 13.66 -17.57 -2.55
CA PHE A 229 12.52 -18.30 -3.09
C PHE A 229 11.95 -17.50 -4.26
N ARG A 230 11.70 -18.18 -5.39
CA ARG A 230 11.16 -17.57 -6.61
C ARG A 230 9.87 -18.25 -7.00
N SER A 231 8.89 -17.45 -7.43
CA SER A 231 7.67 -17.91 -8.09
C SER A 231 7.50 -17.20 -9.44
N THR A 232 7.21 -17.96 -10.49
CA THR A 232 7.03 -17.43 -11.85
C THR A 232 5.57 -17.46 -12.31
N ASN A 233 4.64 -17.84 -11.43
CA ASN A 233 3.23 -18.04 -11.72
C ASN A 233 2.32 -17.25 -10.75
N GLY A 234 2.70 -16.01 -10.46
CA GLY A 234 1.90 -15.11 -9.61
C GLY A 234 1.85 -15.55 -8.14
N GLY A 235 2.96 -16.04 -7.60
CA GLY A 235 3.07 -16.42 -6.19
C GLY A 235 2.49 -17.79 -5.83
N GLN A 236 2.03 -18.59 -6.80
CA GLN A 236 1.37 -19.89 -6.52
C GLN A 236 2.36 -21.02 -6.22
N THR A 237 3.47 -21.10 -6.94
CA THR A 237 4.45 -22.18 -6.76
C THR A 237 5.84 -21.59 -6.53
N TRP A 238 6.45 -21.97 -5.41
CA TRP A 238 7.73 -21.45 -4.95
C TRP A 238 8.84 -22.48 -5.13
N GLN A 239 10.00 -22.01 -5.57
CA GLN A 239 11.23 -22.79 -5.69
C GLN A 239 12.33 -22.11 -4.89
N ASN A 240 13.06 -22.86 -4.07
CA ASN A 240 14.32 -22.37 -3.52
C ASN A 240 15.38 -22.36 -4.64
N VAL A 241 15.90 -21.18 -4.96
CA VAL A 241 16.86 -20.94 -6.05
C VAL A 241 18.27 -20.61 -5.54
N GLY A 242 18.57 -20.99 -4.28
CA GLY A 242 19.88 -20.79 -3.64
C GLY A 242 19.86 -19.68 -2.61
N THR A 243 21.04 -19.11 -2.33
CA THR A 243 21.24 -18.04 -1.36
C THR A 243 21.82 -16.80 -2.02
N MET A 244 21.58 -15.61 -1.44
CA MET A 244 22.04 -14.35 -2.02
C MET A 244 23.57 -14.26 -2.16
N TRP A 245 24.30 -14.94 -1.28
CA TRP A 245 25.74 -15.12 -1.32
C TRP A 245 26.12 -16.55 -0.94
N ASN A 246 27.35 -16.95 -1.25
CA ASN A 246 27.93 -18.21 -0.75
C ASN A 246 28.62 -18.05 0.61
N ALA A 247 28.88 -16.80 1.04
CA ALA A 247 29.47 -16.46 2.32
C ALA A 247 28.95 -15.10 2.79
N LYS A 248 28.63 -14.99 4.08
CA LYS A 248 28.25 -13.70 4.70
C LYS A 248 29.44 -12.73 4.76
N PRO A 249 29.21 -11.41 4.69
CA PRO A 249 30.27 -10.41 4.81
C PRO A 249 31.05 -10.55 6.12
N ALA A 250 32.39 -10.48 6.05
CA ALA A 250 33.26 -10.74 7.20
C ALA A 250 33.01 -9.78 8.39
N TRP A 251 32.55 -8.56 8.12
CA TRP A 251 32.24 -7.57 9.16
C TRP A 251 31.18 -8.08 10.12
N THR A 252 30.24 -8.93 9.67
CA THR A 252 29.12 -9.44 10.49
C THR A 252 29.65 -10.19 11.70
N THR A 253 30.55 -11.15 11.49
CA THR A 253 31.19 -11.94 12.55
C THR A 253 32.28 -11.18 13.31
N GLN A 254 32.92 -10.19 12.68
CA GLN A 254 33.94 -9.35 13.34
C GLN A 254 33.31 -8.39 14.35
N GLN A 255 32.15 -7.82 14.02
CA GLN A 255 31.47 -6.85 14.88
C GLN A 255 30.50 -7.49 15.87
N ILE A 256 29.89 -8.62 15.48
CA ILE A 256 28.95 -9.38 16.28
C ILE A 256 29.47 -10.82 16.36
N SER A 257 30.13 -11.14 17.46
CA SER A 257 30.68 -12.48 17.66
C SER A 257 29.55 -13.51 17.76
N GLY A 258 29.70 -14.65 17.09
CA GLY A 258 28.75 -15.76 17.14
C GLY A 258 27.59 -15.71 16.13
N VAL A 259 27.60 -14.77 15.17
CA VAL A 259 26.61 -14.75 14.09
C VAL A 259 26.74 -16.01 13.22
N ASP A 260 25.74 -16.89 13.33
CA ASP A 260 25.63 -18.10 12.52
C ASP A 260 25.02 -17.81 11.14
N ASN A 261 23.89 -17.11 11.14
CA ASN A 261 23.07 -16.74 9.98
C ASN A 261 22.60 -15.28 10.06
N LEU A 262 22.14 -14.73 8.94
CA LEU A 262 21.56 -13.39 8.83
C LEU A 262 20.03 -13.48 8.86
N TRP A 263 19.38 -12.56 9.56
CA TRP A 263 17.95 -12.65 9.89
C TRP A 263 17.11 -11.52 9.28
N ALA A 264 15.81 -11.77 9.16
CA ALA A 264 14.76 -10.82 8.87
C ALA A 264 15.15 -9.81 7.78
N PRO A 265 15.36 -10.28 6.54
CA PRO A 265 15.65 -9.38 5.44
C PRO A 265 14.49 -8.42 5.18
N GLU A 266 14.77 -7.31 4.51
CA GLU A 266 13.78 -6.39 3.98
C GLU A 266 14.22 -5.89 2.61
N ILE A 267 13.29 -5.83 1.66
CA ILE A 267 13.58 -5.45 0.28
C ILE A 267 12.90 -4.14 -0.05
N HIS A 268 13.67 -3.20 -0.59
CA HIS A 268 13.20 -1.93 -1.10
C HIS A 268 13.78 -1.69 -2.50
N TYR A 269 12.98 -1.18 -3.43
CA TYR A 269 13.46 -0.83 -4.77
C TYR A 269 13.47 0.68 -4.96
N ASP A 270 14.57 1.18 -5.51
CA ASP A 270 14.71 2.56 -5.91
C ASP A 270 14.84 2.67 -7.42
N ALA A 271 13.77 3.16 -8.04
CA ALA A 271 13.69 3.38 -9.48
C ALA A 271 14.68 4.44 -9.98
N ALA A 272 15.05 5.43 -9.16
CA ALA A 272 16.00 6.46 -9.57
C ALA A 272 17.44 5.93 -9.67
N GLN A 273 17.78 4.94 -8.84
CA GLN A 273 19.08 4.25 -8.91
C GLN A 273 19.02 2.99 -9.78
N GLY A 274 17.83 2.46 -10.05
CA GLY A 274 17.67 1.17 -10.72
C GLY A 274 18.21 0.01 -9.86
N LEU A 275 18.11 0.12 -8.54
CA LEU A 275 18.69 -0.83 -7.59
C LEU A 275 17.66 -1.31 -6.56
N TYR A 276 17.74 -2.60 -6.27
CA TYR A 276 17.17 -3.22 -5.09
C TYR A 276 18.13 -3.04 -3.91
N TYR A 277 17.57 -2.70 -2.76
CA TYR A 277 18.22 -2.55 -1.46
C TYR A 277 17.69 -3.65 -0.57
N LEU A 278 18.57 -4.54 -0.10
CA LEU A 278 18.22 -5.61 0.83
C LEU A 278 18.90 -5.35 2.17
N TYR A 279 18.10 -4.98 3.17
CA TYR A 279 18.54 -4.85 4.55
C TYR A 279 18.48 -6.22 5.22
N TYR A 280 19.36 -6.47 6.19
CA TYR A 280 19.43 -7.75 6.89
C TYR A 280 20.02 -7.57 8.30
N SER A 281 19.75 -8.52 9.18
CA SER A 281 20.16 -8.46 10.59
C SER A 281 21.31 -9.42 10.90
N ALA A 282 22.30 -8.96 11.65
CA ALA A 282 23.37 -9.78 12.22
C ALA A 282 23.26 -9.71 13.76
N SER A 283 22.94 -10.83 14.39
CA SER A 283 22.68 -10.91 15.83
C SER A 283 22.90 -12.32 16.39
N THR A 284 22.69 -12.48 17.70
CA THR A 284 22.66 -13.76 18.43
C THR A 284 21.45 -13.78 19.36
N PHE A 285 20.85 -14.98 19.55
CA PHE A 285 19.55 -15.08 20.20
C PHE A 285 19.58 -14.55 21.64
N GLY A 286 18.61 -13.71 22.00
CA GLY A 286 18.52 -13.07 23.32
C GLY A 286 19.52 -11.93 23.56
N SER A 287 20.27 -11.49 22.54
CA SER A 287 21.27 -10.42 22.65
C SER A 287 20.75 -9.07 22.13
N GLN A 288 21.15 -7.99 22.80
CA GLN A 288 20.98 -6.63 22.29
C GLN A 288 22.12 -6.19 21.37
N ARG A 289 23.24 -6.93 21.36
CA ARG A 289 24.37 -6.60 20.51
C ARG A 289 24.09 -7.08 19.09
N SER A 290 23.61 -6.15 18.26
CA SER A 290 23.14 -6.44 16.91
C SER A 290 23.55 -5.36 15.91
N ALA A 291 23.47 -5.69 14.63
CA ALA A 291 23.68 -4.76 13.53
C ALA A 291 22.72 -5.04 12.37
N ILE A 292 22.20 -3.97 11.77
CA ILE A 292 21.53 -4.01 10.47
C ILE A 292 22.58 -3.70 9.40
N GLY A 293 22.68 -4.56 8.40
CA GLY A 293 23.48 -4.38 7.19
C GLY A 293 22.61 -4.05 5.98
N LEU A 294 23.27 -3.65 4.89
CA LEU A 294 22.63 -3.37 3.60
C LEU A 294 23.43 -3.99 2.46
N ALA A 295 22.75 -4.58 1.50
CA ALA A 295 23.28 -4.96 0.20
C ALA A 295 22.45 -4.34 -0.93
N THR A 296 23.05 -4.12 -2.10
CA THR A 296 22.31 -3.66 -3.29
C THR A 296 22.50 -4.57 -4.48
N SER A 297 21.48 -4.73 -5.32
CA SER A 297 21.57 -5.46 -6.59
C SER A 297 20.74 -4.79 -7.69
N PRO A 298 21.14 -4.84 -8.97
CA PRO A 298 20.30 -4.33 -10.07
C PRO A 298 19.11 -5.24 -10.41
N THR A 299 19.11 -6.50 -9.95
CA THR A 299 18.03 -7.47 -10.20
C THR A 299 17.91 -8.46 -9.05
N LEU A 300 16.70 -8.93 -8.78
CA LEU A 300 16.43 -9.97 -7.78
C LEU A 300 16.64 -11.39 -8.32
N ASP A 301 16.65 -11.57 -9.65
CA ASP A 301 16.67 -12.88 -10.28
C ASP A 301 18.10 -13.42 -10.46
N PRO A 302 18.49 -14.53 -9.81
CA PRO A 302 19.82 -15.12 -9.97
C PRO A 302 20.16 -15.57 -11.40
N SER A 303 19.15 -15.79 -12.26
CA SER A 303 19.37 -16.10 -13.68
C SER A 303 19.50 -14.88 -14.59
N ALA A 304 19.21 -13.67 -14.10
CA ALA A 304 19.23 -12.48 -14.94
C ALA A 304 20.67 -11.94 -15.13
N PRO A 305 20.99 -11.38 -16.32
CA PRO A 305 22.24 -10.67 -16.53
C PRO A 305 22.42 -9.53 -15.53
N GLY A 306 23.62 -9.39 -14.99
CA GLY A 306 23.94 -8.36 -14.00
C GLY A 306 23.52 -8.71 -12.57
N TYR A 307 22.95 -9.89 -12.32
CA TYR A 307 22.69 -10.35 -10.96
C TYR A 307 23.96 -10.37 -10.11
N GLY A 308 23.83 -9.88 -8.88
CA GLY A 308 24.89 -9.85 -7.90
C GLY A 308 24.59 -8.85 -6.79
N TRP A 309 24.76 -9.28 -5.54
CA TRP A 309 24.58 -8.43 -4.36
C TRP A 309 25.91 -7.79 -3.95
N SER A 310 25.94 -6.47 -3.91
CA SER A 310 27.06 -5.66 -3.42
C SER A 310 26.80 -5.25 -1.97
N ASP A 311 27.60 -5.77 -1.04
CA ASP A 311 27.55 -5.38 0.37
C ASP A 311 27.91 -3.90 0.54
N LYS A 312 27.10 -3.17 1.32
CA LYS A 312 27.29 -1.75 1.70
C LYS A 312 27.67 -1.57 3.17
N GLY A 313 27.90 -2.70 3.84
CA GLY A 313 28.33 -2.77 5.23
C GLY A 313 27.21 -2.40 6.20
N VAL A 314 27.63 -1.97 7.38
CA VAL A 314 26.75 -1.61 8.49
C VAL A 314 25.92 -0.37 8.15
N VAL A 315 24.62 -0.45 8.48
CA VAL A 315 23.64 0.63 8.45
C VAL A 315 23.43 1.19 9.86
N PHE A 316 23.10 0.33 10.81
CA PHE A 316 22.74 0.73 12.17
C PHE A 316 23.08 -0.36 13.18
N GLN A 317 23.35 0.00 14.43
CA GLN A 317 23.77 -0.94 15.47
C GLN A 317 23.12 -0.67 16.81
N SER A 318 23.01 -1.72 17.61
CA SER A 318 22.70 -1.66 19.03
C SER A 318 23.82 -2.32 19.84
N TYR A 319 23.93 -1.84 21.07
CA TYR A 319 24.84 -2.25 22.11
C TYR A 319 24.04 -2.49 23.40
N ASN A 320 24.64 -3.24 24.33
CA ASN A 320 24.04 -3.44 25.63
C ASN A 320 23.75 -2.10 26.32
N GLY A 321 22.52 -1.90 26.76
CA GLY A 321 22.06 -0.68 27.42
C GLY A 321 21.35 0.31 26.49
N ASN A 322 21.28 0.05 25.18
CA ASN A 322 20.40 0.82 24.30
C ASN A 322 18.91 0.57 24.66
N ALA A 323 18.01 1.40 24.12
CA ALA A 323 16.57 1.21 24.30
C ALA A 323 15.99 0.10 23.40
N TYR A 324 16.72 -0.30 22.37
CA TYR A 324 16.24 -1.12 21.26
C TYR A 324 17.25 -2.20 20.88
N ASN A 325 16.79 -3.20 20.13
CA ASN A 325 17.63 -4.14 19.42
C ASN A 325 17.66 -3.78 17.93
N ALA A 326 18.83 -3.64 17.31
CA ALA A 326 18.98 -3.29 15.91
C ALA A 326 18.88 -4.53 15.01
N ILE A 327 17.65 -5.06 14.91
CA ILE A 327 17.23 -6.13 13.99
C ILE A 327 15.84 -5.80 13.42
N ASP A 328 15.38 -6.63 12.47
CA ASP A 328 14.06 -6.56 11.83
C ASP A 328 13.78 -5.23 11.11
N PRO A 329 14.63 -4.82 10.16
CA PRO A 329 14.41 -3.60 9.38
C PRO A 329 13.12 -3.68 8.56
N ASN A 330 12.44 -2.54 8.41
CA ASN A 330 11.41 -2.30 7.39
C ASN A 330 11.55 -0.88 6.85
N ILE A 331 11.52 -0.72 5.52
CA ILE A 331 11.72 0.58 4.87
C ILE A 331 10.40 1.17 4.43
N ILE A 332 10.17 2.43 4.81
CA ILE A 332 8.98 3.18 4.42
C ILE A 332 9.38 4.55 3.87
N VAL A 333 8.77 4.92 2.74
CA VAL A 333 8.91 6.26 2.13
C VAL A 333 7.67 7.08 2.47
N ASP A 334 7.88 8.29 2.97
CA ASP A 334 6.79 9.18 3.34
C ASP A 334 6.30 10.09 2.19
N ALA A 335 5.26 10.88 2.43
CA ALA A 335 4.65 11.77 1.46
C ALA A 335 5.62 12.77 0.81
N SER A 336 6.68 13.10 1.54
CA SER A 336 7.71 14.05 1.12
C SER A 336 8.91 13.39 0.46
N GLY A 337 8.89 12.06 0.28
CA GLY A 337 10.00 11.29 -0.27
C GLY A 337 11.10 10.97 0.73
N ARG A 338 10.89 11.25 2.04
CA ARG A 338 11.87 10.87 3.07
C ARG A 338 11.77 9.38 3.34
N HIS A 339 12.93 8.76 3.47
CA HIS A 339 13.04 7.35 3.75
C HIS A 339 13.21 7.14 5.25
N TRP A 340 12.54 6.14 5.77
CA TRP A 340 12.58 5.78 7.18
C TRP A 340 12.81 4.28 7.30
N MET A 341 13.55 3.88 8.33
CA MET A 341 13.71 2.48 8.72
C MET A 341 13.03 2.26 10.07
N ALA A 342 11.92 1.53 10.06
CA ALA A 342 11.38 0.93 11.28
C ALA A 342 12.22 -0.31 11.61
N PHE A 343 12.44 -0.58 12.89
CA PHE A 343 13.20 -1.73 13.35
C PHE A 343 12.90 -2.03 14.82
N GLY A 344 13.30 -3.19 15.31
CA GLY A 344 13.27 -3.50 16.73
C GLY A 344 12.64 -4.84 17.06
N SER A 345 13.15 -5.41 18.13
CA SER A 345 12.67 -6.67 18.71
C SER A 345 12.95 -6.60 20.21
N TRP A 346 11.92 -6.83 21.05
CA TRP A 346 12.00 -6.76 22.52
C TRP A 346 12.50 -5.41 23.07
N TRP A 347 13.15 -5.39 24.24
CA TRP A 347 13.55 -4.18 24.98
C TRP A 347 12.41 -3.16 25.08
N GLN A 348 12.62 -1.91 24.67
CA GLN A 348 11.54 -0.93 24.68
C GLN A 348 10.60 -1.06 23.46
N GLY A 349 10.91 -1.93 22.51
CA GLY A 349 10.04 -2.30 21.39
C GLY A 349 10.49 -1.72 20.06
N ILE A 350 9.51 -1.33 19.25
CA ILE A 350 9.71 -0.88 17.87
C ILE A 350 10.14 0.59 17.85
N HIS A 351 11.14 0.88 17.02
CA HIS A 351 11.66 2.22 16.79
C HIS A 351 11.71 2.54 15.29
N ILE A 352 11.84 3.81 14.96
CA ILE A 352 12.03 4.29 13.59
C ILE A 352 13.14 5.34 13.54
N VAL A 353 13.94 5.34 12.48
CA VAL A 353 14.99 6.33 12.23
C VAL A 353 14.95 6.81 10.78
N GLU A 354 15.22 8.10 10.55
CA GLU A 354 15.29 8.65 9.20
C GLU A 354 16.57 8.19 8.49
N LEU A 355 16.45 7.82 7.22
CA LEU A 355 17.56 7.42 6.37
C LEU A 355 17.91 8.54 5.38
N ALA A 356 19.21 8.79 5.24
CA ALA A 356 19.77 9.51 4.12
C ALA A 356 19.70 8.66 2.84
N TRP A 357 19.25 9.27 1.76
CA TRP A 357 19.08 8.62 0.47
C TRP A 357 20.02 9.24 -0.59
N PRO A 358 20.68 8.47 -1.49
CA PRO A 358 20.51 7.03 -1.76
C PRO A 358 21.47 6.09 -0.98
N SER A 359 22.12 6.58 0.08
CA SER A 359 23.07 5.74 0.84
C SER A 359 22.39 4.60 1.59
N GLY A 360 21.11 4.75 1.95
CA GLY A 360 20.36 3.78 2.75
C GLY A 360 20.82 3.72 4.21
N LYS A 361 21.51 4.76 4.70
CA LYS A 361 22.06 4.83 6.07
C LYS A 361 21.36 5.94 6.86
N PRO A 362 21.32 5.87 8.20
CA PRO A 362 20.68 6.91 9.00
C PRO A 362 21.21 8.31 8.68
N VAL A 363 20.33 9.30 8.69
CA VAL A 363 20.74 10.71 8.64
C VAL A 363 21.69 10.98 9.81
N SER A 364 22.77 11.71 9.55
CA SER A 364 23.76 12.03 10.58
C SER A 364 23.10 12.71 11.79
N GLY A 365 23.28 12.16 12.99
CA GLY A 365 22.68 12.67 14.21
C GLY A 365 21.19 12.31 14.42
N ALA A 366 20.58 11.52 13.52
CA ALA A 366 19.22 11.05 13.72
C ALA A 366 19.11 10.19 14.98
N THR A 367 18.05 10.42 15.75
CA THR A 367 17.76 9.66 16.97
C THR A 367 16.55 8.76 16.73
N PRO A 368 16.60 7.47 17.11
CA PRO A 368 15.45 6.59 16.95
C PRO A 368 14.25 7.03 17.78
N ILE A 369 13.07 7.05 17.15
CA ILE A 369 11.79 7.39 17.78
C ILE A 369 11.07 6.08 18.12
N ARG A 370 10.67 5.89 19.37
CA ARG A 370 9.91 4.69 19.78
C ARG A 370 8.47 4.76 19.25
N LEU A 371 8.07 3.74 18.49
CA LEU A 371 6.76 3.62 17.87
C LEU A 371 5.80 2.71 18.64
N ALA A 372 6.29 1.61 19.20
CA ALA A 372 5.43 0.61 19.84
C ALA A 372 6.17 -0.17 20.93
N THR A 373 5.42 -0.65 21.92
CA THR A 373 5.91 -1.57 22.96
C THR A 373 4.81 -2.56 23.33
N LYS A 374 5.16 -3.74 23.84
CA LYS A 374 4.20 -4.69 24.40
C LYS A 374 4.85 -5.46 25.54
N SER A 375 4.11 -5.64 26.63
CA SER A 375 4.51 -6.58 27.68
C SER A 375 4.56 -8.00 27.10
N GLY A 376 5.65 -8.72 27.37
CA GLY A 376 5.90 -10.04 26.78
C GLY A 376 6.63 -10.02 25.43
N GLY A 377 7.04 -8.85 24.93
CA GLY A 377 7.82 -8.71 23.71
C GLY A 377 6.99 -8.26 22.49
N ILE A 378 7.66 -7.51 21.60
CA ILE A 378 7.14 -7.04 20.31
C ILE A 378 8.32 -6.94 19.34
N GLU A 379 8.13 -7.33 18.08
CA GLU A 379 9.17 -7.33 17.06
C GLU A 379 8.60 -7.30 15.64
N ALA A 380 9.45 -7.50 14.61
CA ALA A 380 9.07 -7.58 13.20
C ALA A 380 8.12 -6.46 12.73
N PRO A 381 8.56 -5.18 12.77
CA PRO A 381 7.76 -4.10 12.25
C PRO A 381 7.64 -4.21 10.72
N SER A 382 6.44 -4.01 10.19
CA SER A 382 6.24 -3.79 8.76
C SER A 382 5.19 -2.70 8.55
N MET A 383 5.48 -1.74 7.69
CA MET A 383 4.63 -0.56 7.52
C MET A 383 4.09 -0.47 6.09
N THR A 384 2.85 -0.02 5.97
CA THR A 384 2.26 0.36 4.69
C THR A 384 1.39 1.59 4.87
N PHE A 385 1.08 2.30 3.79
CA PHE A 385 0.16 3.42 3.79
C PHE A 385 -1.08 3.06 2.99
N HIS A 386 -2.24 3.36 3.56
CA HIS A 386 -3.52 3.17 2.93
C HIS A 386 -4.48 4.30 3.34
N ASN A 387 -5.11 4.95 2.37
CA ASN A 387 -6.20 5.92 2.57
C ASN A 387 -5.97 6.95 3.70
N GLY A 388 -4.84 7.66 3.66
CA GLY A 388 -4.55 8.74 4.62
C GLY A 388 -3.74 8.32 5.85
N TYR A 389 -3.49 7.02 6.04
CA TYR A 389 -2.83 6.50 7.23
C TYR A 389 -1.67 5.57 6.89
N TYR A 390 -0.60 5.68 7.65
CA TYR A 390 0.40 4.64 7.86
C TYR A 390 -0.15 3.61 8.84
N TYR A 391 0.00 2.33 8.51
CA TYR A 391 -0.33 1.19 9.35
C TYR A 391 0.96 0.50 9.75
N LEU A 392 1.25 0.47 11.05
CA LEU A 392 2.39 -0.26 11.61
C LEU A 392 1.91 -1.63 12.05
N PHE A 393 2.32 -2.65 11.31
CA PHE A 393 2.16 -4.05 11.67
C PHE A 393 3.35 -4.49 12.53
N THR A 394 3.11 -5.31 13.53
CA THR A 394 4.14 -5.88 14.41
C THR A 394 3.78 -7.31 14.79
N SER A 395 4.76 -8.08 15.23
CA SER A 395 4.52 -9.39 15.85
C SER A 395 4.67 -9.33 17.38
N ILE A 396 3.76 -10.00 18.09
CA ILE A 396 3.80 -10.17 19.55
C ILE A 396 3.71 -11.65 19.91
N GLY A 397 4.05 -11.98 21.15
CA GLY A 397 4.07 -13.36 21.64
C GLY A 397 5.41 -14.04 21.33
N THR A 398 5.43 -15.36 21.39
CA THR A 398 6.68 -16.13 21.26
C THR A 398 6.79 -16.76 19.88
N CYS A 399 7.81 -16.37 19.12
CA CYS A 399 8.27 -17.08 17.92
C CYS A 399 9.12 -18.29 18.30
N CYS A 400 9.52 -19.05 17.28
CA CYS A 400 10.72 -19.88 17.34
C CYS A 400 10.64 -21.05 18.33
N ALA A 401 9.44 -21.41 18.78
CA ALA A 401 9.15 -22.49 19.72
C ALA A 401 8.39 -23.66 19.06
N GLY A 402 8.41 -23.73 17.73
CA GLY A 402 7.71 -24.74 16.94
C GLY A 402 6.22 -24.77 17.28
N ALA A 403 5.72 -25.95 17.69
CA ALA A 403 4.30 -26.14 18.02
C ALA A 403 3.86 -25.38 19.29
N SER A 404 4.81 -24.85 20.07
CA SER A 404 4.55 -24.02 21.26
C SER A 404 4.62 -22.52 20.98
N SER A 405 4.83 -22.11 19.72
CA SER A 405 4.80 -20.70 19.33
C SER A 405 3.41 -20.10 19.60
N THR A 406 3.38 -18.83 20.02
CA THR A 406 2.14 -18.08 20.35
C THR A 406 2.01 -16.77 19.58
N TYR A 407 2.80 -16.67 18.50
CA TYR A 407 2.98 -15.49 17.68
C TYR A 407 1.68 -14.97 17.07
N LYS A 408 1.53 -13.64 17.08
CA LYS A 408 0.36 -12.93 16.52
C LYS A 408 0.81 -11.65 15.82
N ILE A 409 0.20 -11.35 14.68
CA ILE A 409 0.31 -10.08 13.97
C ILE A 409 -0.65 -9.08 14.60
N THR A 410 -0.17 -7.88 14.90
CA THR A 410 -0.97 -6.75 15.39
C THR A 410 -0.77 -5.51 14.55
N VAL A 411 -1.69 -4.55 14.65
CA VAL A 411 -1.63 -3.30 13.89
C VAL A 411 -2.11 -2.09 14.69
N GLY A 412 -1.52 -0.94 14.41
CA GLY A 412 -2.06 0.39 14.71
C GLY A 412 -1.87 1.33 13.51
N ARG A 413 -2.56 2.47 13.50
CA ARG A 413 -2.47 3.44 12.40
C ARG A 413 -2.17 4.87 12.85
N SER A 414 -1.56 5.66 11.99
CA SER A 414 -1.14 7.04 12.21
C SER A 414 -1.20 7.83 10.91
N THR A 415 -1.48 9.14 10.96
CA THR A 415 -1.34 10.02 9.78
C THR A 415 0.12 10.42 9.50
N SER A 416 1.04 10.07 10.41
CA SER A 416 2.48 10.28 10.30
C SER A 416 3.25 8.95 10.38
N PRO A 417 4.31 8.74 9.59
CA PRO A 417 5.13 7.52 9.67
C PRO A 417 5.84 7.38 11.03
N THR A 418 5.99 8.48 11.78
CA THR A 418 6.61 8.51 13.11
C THR A 418 5.61 8.40 14.25
N GLY A 419 4.35 8.11 13.95
CA GLY A 419 3.28 7.96 14.93
C GLY A 419 2.69 9.29 15.44
N PRO A 420 1.91 9.25 16.52
CA PRO A 420 1.58 8.05 17.31
C PRO A 420 0.70 7.07 16.53
N PHE A 421 1.02 5.77 16.63
CA PHE A 421 0.19 4.71 16.08
C PHE A 421 -0.87 4.30 17.11
N ILE A 422 -2.13 4.45 16.75
CA ILE A 422 -3.28 4.17 17.61
C ILE A 422 -3.98 2.92 17.07
N ASP A 423 -4.39 2.01 17.95
CA ASP A 423 -5.15 0.82 17.57
C ASP A 423 -6.66 1.08 17.40
N ALA A 424 -7.42 0.05 17.02
CA ALA A 424 -8.85 0.18 16.77
C ALA A 424 -9.68 0.47 18.03
N SER A 425 -9.11 0.23 19.22
CA SER A 425 -9.72 0.57 20.51
C SER A 425 -9.30 1.94 21.05
N GLY A 426 -8.47 2.69 20.30
CA GLY A 426 -8.01 4.01 20.69
C GLY A 426 -6.76 4.01 21.58
N VAL A 427 -6.05 2.88 21.72
CA VAL A 427 -4.87 2.78 22.56
C VAL A 427 -3.60 3.01 21.73
N ASP A 428 -2.73 3.89 22.24
CA ASP A 428 -1.42 4.15 21.66
C ASP A 428 -0.51 2.91 21.77
N MET A 429 0.11 2.49 20.66
CA MET A 429 1.03 1.36 20.63
C MET A 429 2.27 1.58 21.51
N ARG A 430 2.66 2.82 21.81
CA ARG A 430 3.73 3.14 22.78
C ARG A 430 3.36 2.81 24.22
N ASN A 431 2.07 2.53 24.47
CA ASN A 431 1.49 2.15 25.76
C ASN A 431 0.88 0.73 25.72
N GLY A 432 1.29 -0.12 24.78
CA GLY A 432 0.81 -1.50 24.70
C GLY A 432 -0.43 -1.71 23.84
N GLY A 433 -0.89 -0.71 23.09
CA GLY A 433 -1.92 -0.87 22.05
C GLY A 433 -1.49 -1.79 20.91
N GLY A 434 -2.45 -2.20 20.09
CA GLY A 434 -2.26 -3.01 18.89
C GLY A 434 -3.43 -3.95 18.67
N THR A 435 -4.19 -3.74 17.60
CA THR A 435 -5.29 -4.61 17.18
C THR A 435 -4.71 -5.92 16.66
N VAL A 436 -5.05 -7.05 17.26
CA VAL A 436 -4.63 -8.37 16.74
C VAL A 436 -5.36 -8.65 15.43
N LEU A 437 -4.61 -8.99 14.38
CA LEU A 437 -5.14 -9.33 13.05
C LEU A 437 -5.13 -10.83 12.81
N LEU A 438 -4.01 -11.49 13.12
CA LEU A 438 -3.81 -12.91 12.81
C LEU A 438 -2.98 -13.58 13.90
N GLY A 439 -3.27 -14.83 14.18
CA GLY A 439 -2.55 -15.66 15.16
C GLY A 439 -2.63 -17.13 14.75
N ALA A 440 -3.26 -17.96 15.58
CA ALA A 440 -3.61 -19.32 15.17
C ALA A 440 -4.77 -19.30 14.14
N TYR A 441 -4.67 -20.12 13.10
CA TYR A 441 -5.69 -20.30 12.05
C TYR A 441 -5.52 -21.68 11.42
N GLY A 442 -6.61 -22.32 11.01
CA GLY A 442 -6.57 -23.68 10.46
C GLY A 442 -5.80 -24.65 11.37
N SER A 443 -4.77 -25.31 10.84
CA SER A 443 -3.86 -26.20 11.58
C SER A 443 -2.61 -25.50 12.16
N ASN A 444 -2.47 -24.20 11.95
CA ASN A 444 -1.34 -23.39 12.39
C ASN A 444 -1.62 -22.82 13.78
N VAL A 445 -0.62 -22.92 14.66
CA VAL A 445 -0.70 -22.50 16.06
C VAL A 445 -0.30 -21.04 16.27
N ALA A 446 0.41 -20.45 15.32
CA ALA A 446 0.93 -19.09 15.39
C ALA A 446 1.30 -18.54 14.01
N ALA A 447 1.30 -17.21 13.87
CA ALA A 447 1.73 -16.51 12.66
C ALA A 447 2.36 -15.14 12.98
N GLY A 448 3.39 -14.75 12.24
CA GLY A 448 4.04 -13.46 12.35
C GLY A 448 5.33 -13.35 11.52
N GLY A 449 6.21 -12.43 11.92
CA GLY A 449 7.46 -12.15 11.19
C GLY A 449 7.18 -11.59 9.80
N GLN A 450 6.16 -10.75 9.69
CA GLN A 450 5.56 -10.38 8.42
C GLN A 450 6.33 -9.28 7.66
N SER A 451 6.31 -9.35 6.34
CA SER A 451 6.60 -8.24 5.43
C SER A 451 5.37 -7.87 4.61
N ILE A 452 5.36 -6.65 4.07
CA ILE A 452 4.26 -6.14 3.25
C ILE A 452 4.83 -5.61 1.95
N HIS A 453 4.29 -6.09 0.83
CA HIS A 453 4.63 -5.56 -0.48
C HIS A 453 3.40 -5.60 -1.39
N ARG A 454 3.16 -4.49 -2.09
CA ARG A 454 2.05 -4.32 -3.02
C ARG A 454 0.65 -4.74 -2.51
N GLY A 455 0.38 -4.46 -1.23
CA GLY A 455 -0.90 -4.81 -0.60
C GLY A 455 -1.02 -6.28 -0.18
N PHE A 456 0.02 -7.09 -0.38
CA PHE A 456 0.14 -8.42 0.17
C PHE A 456 0.97 -8.39 1.43
N THR A 457 0.63 -9.24 2.39
CA THR A 457 1.50 -9.58 3.49
C THR A 457 2.02 -11.00 3.30
N ALA A 458 3.34 -11.17 3.39
CA ALA A 458 3.95 -12.49 3.57
C ALA A 458 4.33 -12.64 5.03
N TYR A 459 4.13 -13.82 5.59
CA TYR A 459 4.47 -14.14 6.97
C TYR A 459 4.86 -15.61 7.07
N HIS A 460 5.46 -16.00 8.19
CA HIS A 460 5.65 -17.41 8.48
C HIS A 460 4.62 -17.86 9.53
N SER A 461 4.11 -19.06 9.36
CA SER A 461 3.22 -19.71 10.31
C SER A 461 3.86 -20.97 10.89
N TYR A 462 3.49 -21.32 12.11
CA TYR A 462 3.93 -22.56 12.76
C TYR A 462 2.82 -23.58 12.75
N GLY A 463 3.08 -24.76 12.20
CA GLY A 463 2.17 -25.90 12.27
C GLY A 463 2.18 -26.58 13.63
N SER A 464 1.13 -27.34 13.92
CA SER A 464 1.08 -28.24 15.09
C SER A 464 2.19 -29.30 15.11
N ASN A 465 2.81 -29.59 13.97
CA ASN A 465 4.00 -30.44 13.85
C ASN A 465 5.32 -29.73 14.25
N GLY A 466 5.27 -28.43 14.54
CA GLY A 466 6.39 -27.59 14.90
C GLY A 466 7.25 -27.08 13.73
N GLY A 467 6.92 -27.46 12.50
CA GLY A 467 7.52 -26.85 11.31
C GLY A 467 6.95 -25.46 11.06
N PHE A 468 7.72 -24.62 10.37
CA PHE A 468 7.23 -23.34 9.87
C PHE A 468 7.09 -23.36 8.34
N ALA A 469 6.17 -22.54 7.83
CA ALA A 469 5.97 -22.36 6.41
C ALA A 469 5.62 -20.90 6.08
N LEU A 470 6.02 -20.47 4.88
CA LEU A 470 5.60 -19.24 4.23
C LEU A 470 4.10 -19.29 4.02
N ASP A 471 3.46 -18.16 4.27
CA ASP A 471 2.10 -17.85 3.88
C ASP A 471 2.02 -16.44 3.28
N ILE A 472 1.07 -16.22 2.37
CA ILE A 472 0.86 -14.95 1.66
C ILE A 472 -0.63 -14.66 1.53
N GLU A 473 -1.06 -13.51 2.04
CA GLU A 473 -2.44 -13.04 1.97
C GLU A 473 -2.51 -11.58 1.51
N GLN A 474 -3.47 -11.26 0.64
CA GLN A 474 -3.81 -9.89 0.30
C GLN A 474 -4.49 -9.22 1.49
N ILE A 475 -3.97 -8.08 1.91
CA ILE A 475 -4.57 -7.27 2.98
C ILE A 475 -5.90 -6.72 2.49
N GLN A 476 -7.00 -7.23 3.07
CA GLN A 476 -8.33 -6.68 2.86
C GLN A 476 -8.58 -5.53 3.82
N TRP A 477 -9.52 -4.65 3.49
CA TRP A 477 -9.84 -3.47 4.30
C TRP A 477 -11.34 -3.42 4.59
N ASN A 478 -11.70 -3.28 5.86
CA ASN A 478 -13.09 -3.10 6.25
C ASN A 478 -13.57 -1.65 6.04
N SER A 479 -14.87 -1.41 6.20
CA SER A 479 -15.47 -0.09 5.99
C SER A 479 -14.99 0.99 6.97
N ALA A 480 -14.36 0.61 8.09
CA ALA A 480 -13.75 1.53 9.05
C ALA A 480 -12.27 1.84 8.70
N GLY A 481 -11.77 1.29 7.60
CA GLY A 481 -10.39 1.44 7.15
C GLY A 481 -9.40 0.65 7.99
N TRP A 482 -9.79 -0.47 8.58
CA TRP A 482 -8.84 -1.39 9.25
C TRP A 482 -8.52 -2.59 8.37
N PRO A 483 -7.26 -3.06 8.39
CA PRO A 483 -6.88 -4.25 7.64
C PRO A 483 -7.53 -5.49 8.26
N VAL A 484 -7.76 -6.49 7.42
CA VAL A 484 -8.32 -7.79 7.77
C VAL A 484 -7.45 -8.87 7.14
N LEU A 485 -7.08 -9.85 7.95
CA LEU A 485 -6.39 -11.08 7.56
C LEU A 485 -7.21 -12.26 8.09
N ASN A 486 -7.33 -13.32 7.31
CA ASN A 486 -8.11 -14.50 7.68
C ASN A 486 -7.23 -15.77 7.77
N GLY A 487 -5.97 -15.69 7.33
CA GLY A 487 -5.17 -16.88 7.06
C GLY A 487 -5.54 -17.46 5.70
N SER A 488 -4.55 -17.91 4.93
CA SER A 488 -4.79 -18.48 3.59
C SER A 488 -5.21 -19.95 3.62
#